data_AF-A0A264W470-F1
#
_entry.id   AF-A0A264W470-F1
#
_cell.length_a   1.000
_cell.length_b   1.000
_cell.length_c   1.000
_cell.angle_alpha   90.00
_cell.angle_beta   90.00
_cell.angle_gamma   90.00
#
_symmetry.space_group_name_H-M   'P 1'
#
loop_
_entity.id
_entity.type
_entity.pdbx_description
1 polymer ?
#
loop_
_entity_poly.entity_id
_entity_poly.type
_entity_poly.pdbx_seq_one_letter_code
_entity_poly.pdbx_strand_id
1 'polypeptide(L)'
;MKKWLVVLLIFLFLGTATPQSADAATTGPTYIDGILIVNKTYSLPSTYAPGESKTARAAFDQMAAAAKKDGIGMYAFSTYRSYSRQKELYDNYVKKYGQKEADRFSAKPGHSEHQTGLAFDISQSGASDVYAESAATRWLAKNAYKYGFILRYPQNKEHITGYMYEPWHYRYLGVKTATAVYTSGKTLEEYLGLYPVKPPVPPGIYTDTPQTHWAYKDIVYLSDQKIITGFKDGSFQPNKKTTRTEAAIMLVKALKLPLETGSLSYPDVSDDHWAKPYIYTATKAGLFVGNGNGNFRPAAGITRAEVAAVLSRAYGLQHTDQPLPFGDVSENYWAYEDIQKVYENKLASGYEDGTFQPTTLATRAHFAAFLARTMQQE
;
A
#
# COMPACT_ATOMS: atom_id res chain seq x y z
N MET A 1 -33.91 -63.19 4.92
CA MET A 1 -33.32 -63.05 3.57
C MET A 1 -32.24 -61.98 3.65
N LYS A 2 -30.97 -62.38 3.45
CA LYS A 2 -29.78 -61.53 3.52
C LYS A 2 -29.68 -60.66 2.26
N LYS A 3 -29.41 -59.35 2.41
CA LYS A 3 -28.62 -58.59 1.44
C LYS A 3 -27.71 -57.64 2.21
N TRP A 4 -26.44 -58.01 2.26
CA TRP A 4 -25.32 -57.20 2.74
C TRP A 4 -24.91 -56.25 1.61
N LEU A 5 -24.80 -54.96 1.92
CA LEU A 5 -24.21 -53.96 1.03
C LEU A 5 -22.69 -53.99 1.23
N VAL A 6 -21.97 -54.21 0.13
CA VAL A 6 -20.50 -54.24 0.06
C VAL A 6 -19.98 -52.82 0.19
N VAL A 7 -19.14 -52.58 1.20
CA VAL A 7 -18.28 -51.38 1.31
C VAL A 7 -17.04 -51.64 0.47
N LEU A 8 -16.84 -50.87 -0.59
CA LEU A 8 -15.61 -50.88 -1.38
C LEU A 8 -14.68 -49.78 -0.86
N LEU A 9 -13.63 -50.18 -0.14
CA LEU A 9 -12.48 -49.35 0.21
C LEU A 9 -11.59 -49.22 -1.04
N ILE A 10 -11.52 -48.02 -1.61
CA ILE A 10 -10.48 -47.65 -2.57
C ILE A 10 -9.46 -46.79 -1.83
N PHE A 11 -8.31 -47.39 -1.52
CA PHE A 11 -7.08 -46.66 -1.24
C PHE A 11 -6.54 -46.09 -2.56
N LEU A 12 -6.46 -44.76 -2.66
CA LEU A 12 -5.72 -44.09 -3.73
C LEU A 12 -4.62 -43.24 -3.10
N PHE A 13 -3.40 -43.54 -3.54
CA PHE A 13 -2.13 -42.97 -3.15
C PHE A 13 -2.15 -41.44 -3.08
N LEU A 14 -1.73 -40.90 -1.94
CA LEU A 14 -1.28 -39.52 -1.78
C LEU A 14 0.06 -39.35 -2.50
N GLY A 15 0.01 -38.91 -3.77
CA GLY A 15 1.12 -38.20 -4.38
C GLY A 15 1.13 -36.77 -3.84
N THR A 16 2.19 -36.39 -3.12
CA THR A 16 2.42 -35.03 -2.66
C THR A 16 2.77 -34.13 -3.83
N ALA A 17 1.77 -33.60 -4.51
CA ALA A 17 1.95 -32.42 -5.34
C ALA A 17 2.18 -31.23 -4.40
N THR A 18 3.42 -30.76 -4.35
CA THR A 18 3.77 -29.44 -3.83
C THR A 18 2.85 -28.40 -4.49
N PRO A 19 2.24 -27.47 -3.73
CA PRO A 19 1.54 -26.36 -4.36
C PRO A 19 2.59 -25.49 -5.06
N GLN A 20 2.68 -25.69 -6.37
CA GLN A 20 3.34 -24.77 -7.29
C GLN A 20 2.71 -23.39 -7.06
N SER A 21 3.57 -22.44 -6.68
CA SER A 21 3.22 -21.05 -6.42
C SER A 21 2.34 -20.51 -7.55
N ALA A 22 1.11 -20.12 -7.18
CA ALA A 22 0.18 -19.49 -8.10
C ALA A 22 0.69 -18.07 -8.42
N ASP A 23 1.38 -17.94 -9.55
CA ASP A 23 1.47 -16.69 -10.29
C ASP A 23 0.02 -16.23 -10.57
N ALA A 24 -0.47 -15.26 -9.80
CA ALA A 24 -1.67 -14.53 -10.15
C ALA A 24 -1.34 -13.66 -11.38
N ALA A 25 -1.49 -14.24 -12.57
CA ALA A 25 -1.30 -13.57 -13.84
C ALA A 25 -2.33 -12.43 -13.96
N THR A 26 -1.85 -11.18 -13.89
CA THR A 26 -2.60 -10.03 -14.38
C THR A 26 -2.91 -10.26 -15.87
N THR A 27 -4.18 -10.10 -16.25
CA THR A 27 -4.66 -10.38 -17.63
C THR A 27 -4.12 -9.39 -18.69
N GLY A 28 -3.38 -8.35 -18.27
CA GLY A 28 -2.77 -7.37 -19.15
C GLY A 28 -1.86 -6.37 -18.40
N PRO A 29 -1.16 -5.49 -19.13
CA PRO A 29 -0.37 -4.41 -18.55
C PRO A 29 -1.23 -3.45 -17.72
N THR A 30 -0.70 -2.96 -16.59
CA THR A 30 -1.42 -2.01 -15.73
C THR A 30 -1.10 -0.56 -16.08
N TYR A 31 -2.12 0.29 -16.18
CA TYR A 31 -1.98 1.73 -16.41
C TYR A 31 -2.60 2.52 -15.27
N ILE A 32 -1.91 3.53 -14.78
CA ILE A 32 -2.40 4.50 -13.78
C ILE A 32 -2.30 5.88 -14.41
N ASP A 33 -3.42 6.60 -14.50
CA ASP A 33 -3.50 7.90 -15.19
C ASP A 33 -2.93 7.86 -16.62
N GLY A 34 -3.15 6.75 -17.33
CA GLY A 34 -2.64 6.51 -18.69
C GLY A 34 -1.15 6.15 -18.78
N ILE A 35 -0.47 6.01 -17.64
CA ILE A 35 0.96 5.66 -17.58
C ILE A 35 1.12 4.17 -17.29
N LEU A 36 1.81 3.45 -18.18
CA LEU A 36 2.15 2.04 -17.98
C LEU A 36 3.08 1.89 -16.76
N ILE A 37 2.63 1.19 -15.72
CA ILE A 37 3.43 0.95 -14.52
C ILE A 37 3.92 -0.50 -14.47
N VAL A 38 5.22 -0.65 -14.21
CA VAL A 38 5.88 -1.94 -13.95
C VAL A 38 6.84 -1.73 -12.79
N ASN A 39 6.69 -2.53 -11.74
CA ASN A 39 7.56 -2.53 -10.57
C ASN A 39 7.35 -3.85 -9.79
N LYS A 40 7.84 -3.95 -8.54
CA LYS A 40 7.68 -5.17 -7.72
C LYS A 40 6.22 -5.55 -7.40
N THR A 41 5.26 -4.63 -7.56
CA THR A 41 3.83 -4.87 -7.36
C THR A 41 3.10 -5.15 -8.66
N TYR A 42 3.38 -4.37 -9.71
CA TYR A 42 2.71 -4.46 -11.01
C TYR A 42 3.58 -5.18 -12.01
N SER A 43 3.16 -6.37 -12.44
CA SER A 43 3.85 -7.19 -13.44
C SER A 43 3.26 -7.05 -14.84
N LEU A 44 4.07 -7.39 -15.83
CA LEU A 44 3.68 -7.60 -17.21
C LEU A 44 3.45 -9.09 -17.50
N PRO A 45 2.45 -9.43 -18.34
CA PRO A 45 2.29 -10.78 -18.85
C PRO A 45 3.53 -11.28 -19.59
N SER A 46 3.78 -12.58 -19.57
CA SER A 46 4.87 -13.22 -20.32
C SER A 46 4.76 -13.02 -21.84
N THR A 47 3.54 -12.78 -22.33
CA THR A 47 3.22 -12.51 -23.73
C THR A 47 3.41 -11.05 -24.14
N TYR A 48 3.59 -10.13 -23.19
CA TYR A 48 3.79 -8.72 -23.50
C TYR A 48 5.22 -8.47 -24.01
N ALA A 49 5.35 -8.31 -25.32
CA ALA A 49 6.63 -8.22 -26.03
C ALA A 49 6.64 -7.11 -27.09
N PRO A 50 6.56 -5.83 -26.71
CA PRO A 50 6.43 -4.71 -27.66
C PRO A 50 7.70 -4.43 -28.48
N GLY A 51 8.86 -4.94 -28.06
CA GLY A 51 10.15 -4.48 -28.58
C GLY A 51 10.54 -3.10 -28.02
N GLU A 52 11.67 -2.56 -28.48
CA GLU A 52 12.08 -1.20 -28.12
C GLU A 52 11.14 -0.16 -28.72
N SER A 53 10.69 0.81 -27.92
CA SER A 53 9.84 1.89 -28.39
C SER A 53 10.61 2.82 -29.32
N LYS A 54 10.16 2.91 -30.59
CA LYS A 54 10.72 3.84 -31.58
C LYS A 54 10.65 5.31 -31.12
N THR A 55 9.58 5.67 -30.42
CA THR A 55 9.42 7.03 -29.86
C THR A 55 10.43 7.30 -28.75
N ALA A 56 10.64 6.35 -27.83
CA ALA A 56 11.62 6.49 -26.77
C ALA A 56 13.05 6.55 -27.35
N ARG A 57 13.35 5.72 -28.37
CA ARG A 57 14.62 5.76 -29.10
C ARG A 57 14.88 7.12 -29.73
N ALA A 58 13.93 7.66 -30.48
CA ALA A 58 14.08 8.98 -31.10
C ALA A 58 14.31 10.09 -30.06
N ALA A 59 13.63 10.01 -28.92
CA ALA A 59 13.83 10.94 -27.81
C ALA A 59 15.23 10.79 -27.16
N PHE A 60 15.71 9.55 -27.01
CA PHE A 60 17.07 9.27 -26.55
C PHE A 60 18.11 9.85 -27.53
N ASP A 61 17.92 9.67 -28.84
CA ASP A 61 18.86 10.17 -29.85
C ASP A 61 18.96 11.70 -29.81
N GLN A 62 17.84 12.40 -29.59
CA GLN A 62 17.81 13.85 -29.37
C GLN A 62 18.54 14.25 -28.08
N MET A 63 18.32 13.51 -26.99
CA MET A 63 19.00 13.73 -25.71
C MET A 63 20.51 13.53 -25.84
N ALA A 64 20.96 12.46 -26.49
CA ALA A 64 22.35 12.16 -26.74
C ALA A 64 23.03 13.21 -27.63
N ALA A 65 22.33 13.69 -28.66
CA ALA A 65 22.82 14.78 -29.51
C ALA A 65 22.98 16.10 -28.74
N ALA A 66 22.10 16.38 -27.77
CA ALA A 66 22.24 17.54 -26.90
C ALA A 66 23.41 17.40 -25.92
N ALA A 67 23.53 16.25 -25.26
CA ALA A 67 24.66 15.97 -24.36
C ALA A 67 26.02 16.08 -25.08
N LYS A 68 26.08 15.65 -26.35
CA LYS A 68 27.28 15.77 -27.18
C LYS A 68 27.74 17.21 -27.38
N LYS A 69 26.82 18.19 -27.42
CA LYS A 69 27.16 19.62 -27.50
C LYS A 69 27.86 20.11 -26.24
N ASP A 70 27.59 19.47 -25.10
CA ASP A 70 28.25 19.72 -23.82
C ASP A 70 29.50 18.83 -23.62
N GLY A 71 29.97 18.17 -24.68
CA GLY A 71 31.15 17.29 -24.64
C GLY A 71 30.92 15.93 -23.98
N ILE A 72 29.66 15.54 -23.78
CA ILE A 72 29.30 14.30 -23.07
C ILE A 72 28.78 13.26 -24.07
N GLY A 73 29.49 12.14 -24.18
CA GLY A 73 29.01 10.97 -24.91
C GLY A 73 27.90 10.25 -24.15
N MET A 74 26.91 9.71 -24.87
CA MET A 74 25.84 8.90 -24.30
C MET A 74 25.61 7.64 -25.12
N TYR A 75 25.55 6.51 -24.44
CA TYR A 75 25.31 5.21 -25.03
C TYR A 75 24.22 4.47 -24.23
N ALA A 76 23.15 4.08 -24.92
CA ALA A 76 22.09 3.24 -24.36
C ALA A 76 22.47 1.77 -24.57
N PHE A 77 23.07 1.14 -23.55
CA PHE A 77 23.65 -0.20 -23.66
C PHE A 77 22.67 -1.33 -23.34
N SER A 78 21.55 -1.04 -22.68
CA SER A 78 20.45 -1.98 -22.45
C SER A 78 19.10 -1.27 -22.59
N THR A 79 18.20 -1.81 -23.40
CA THR A 79 16.88 -1.21 -23.63
C THR A 79 15.76 -2.24 -23.47
N TYR A 80 15.18 -2.75 -24.55
CA TYR A 80 14.15 -3.77 -24.48
C TYR A 80 14.75 -5.12 -24.05
N ARG A 81 14.11 -5.76 -23.08
CA ARG A 81 14.44 -7.11 -22.63
C ARG A 81 13.17 -7.92 -22.48
N SER A 82 13.07 -9.03 -23.22
CA SER A 82 11.88 -9.89 -23.18
C SER A 82 11.70 -10.55 -21.81
N TYR A 83 10.49 -11.02 -21.55
CA TYR A 83 10.18 -11.82 -20.35
C TYR A 83 11.10 -13.04 -20.23
N SER A 84 11.27 -13.80 -21.32
CA SER A 84 12.13 -14.99 -21.36
C SER A 84 13.58 -14.67 -21.02
N ARG A 85 14.11 -13.58 -21.58
CA ARG A 85 15.47 -13.14 -21.30
C ARG A 85 15.63 -12.67 -19.85
N GLN A 86 14.62 -11.97 -19.30
CA GLN A 86 14.64 -11.58 -17.90
C GLN A 86 14.59 -12.80 -16.97
N LYS A 87 13.86 -13.86 -17.34
CA LYS A 87 13.83 -15.12 -16.59
C LYS A 87 15.22 -15.74 -16.52
N GLU A 88 15.89 -15.94 -17.66
CA GLU A 88 17.26 -16.48 -17.70
C GLU A 88 18.23 -15.65 -16.85
N LEU A 89 18.16 -14.32 -16.96
CA LEU A 89 19.02 -13.41 -16.22
C LEU A 89 18.79 -13.53 -14.71
N TYR A 90 17.52 -13.51 -14.28
CA TYR A 90 17.15 -13.62 -12.88
C TYR A 90 17.55 -14.98 -12.30
N ASP A 91 17.28 -16.09 -13.00
CA ASP A 91 17.66 -17.44 -12.57
C ASP A 91 19.19 -17.55 -12.37
N ASN A 92 19.98 -16.96 -13.28
CA ASN A 92 21.44 -16.92 -13.16
C ASN A 92 21.91 -16.13 -11.93
N TYR A 93 21.26 -15.00 -11.61
CA TYR A 93 21.57 -14.22 -10.41
C TYR A 93 21.18 -14.94 -9.13
N VAL A 94 20.01 -15.57 -9.08
CA VAL A 94 19.59 -16.39 -7.93
C VAL A 94 20.60 -17.52 -7.70
N LYS A 95 21.04 -18.19 -8.77
CA LYS A 95 22.05 -19.25 -8.68
C LYS A 95 23.40 -18.75 -8.14
N LYS A 96 23.81 -17.53 -8.52
CA LYS A 96 25.13 -16.99 -8.17
C LYS A 96 25.17 -16.28 -6.80
N TYR A 97 24.10 -15.59 -6.43
CA TYR A 97 24.08 -14.68 -5.28
C TYR A 97 23.00 -15.01 -4.25
N GLY A 98 22.12 -15.96 -4.54
CA GLY A 98 20.95 -16.29 -3.73
C GLY A 98 19.76 -15.37 -4.01
N GLN A 99 18.55 -15.86 -3.70
CA GLN A 99 17.31 -15.17 -4.03
C GLN A 99 17.18 -13.80 -3.38
N LYS A 100 17.52 -13.69 -2.09
CA LYS A 100 17.41 -12.44 -1.33
C LYS A 100 18.24 -11.31 -1.95
N GLU A 101 19.47 -11.60 -2.39
CA GLU A 101 20.31 -10.57 -3.03
C GLU A 101 19.85 -10.31 -4.47
N ALA A 102 19.50 -11.35 -5.23
CA ALA A 102 18.96 -11.19 -6.59
C ALA A 102 17.69 -10.31 -6.62
N ASP A 103 16.81 -10.45 -5.61
CA ASP A 103 15.61 -9.62 -5.45
C ASP A 103 15.93 -8.13 -5.20
N ARG A 104 17.16 -7.76 -4.79
CA ARG A 104 17.54 -6.36 -4.53
C ARG A 104 18.03 -5.61 -5.78
N PHE A 105 18.87 -6.26 -6.60
CA PHE A 105 19.49 -5.63 -7.78
C PHE A 105 18.94 -6.11 -9.12
N SER A 106 18.06 -7.12 -9.11
CA SER A 106 17.41 -7.62 -10.32
C SER A 106 15.90 -7.62 -10.15
N ALA A 107 15.20 -7.97 -11.23
CA ALA A 107 13.76 -8.10 -11.26
C ALA A 107 13.37 -9.54 -11.58
N LYS A 108 12.33 -10.05 -10.91
CA LYS A 108 11.62 -11.24 -11.38
C LYS A 108 11.09 -11.00 -12.81
N PRO A 109 10.98 -12.04 -13.65
CA PRO A 109 10.37 -11.89 -14.97
C PRO A 109 8.96 -11.29 -14.83
N GLY A 110 8.58 -10.39 -15.74
CA GLY A 110 7.35 -9.60 -15.63
C GLY A 110 7.48 -8.32 -14.81
N HIS A 111 8.47 -8.21 -13.91
CA HIS A 111 8.65 -7.03 -13.05
C HIS A 111 9.77 -6.09 -13.52
N SER A 112 10.39 -6.35 -14.67
CA SER A 112 11.43 -5.48 -15.23
C SER A 112 10.82 -4.41 -16.14
N GLU A 113 11.14 -3.13 -15.90
CA GLU A 113 10.74 -2.07 -16.82
C GLU A 113 11.34 -2.22 -18.23
N HIS A 114 12.45 -2.95 -18.41
CA HIS A 114 12.99 -3.22 -19.75
C HIS A 114 12.00 -3.98 -20.64
N GLN A 115 11.09 -4.77 -20.07
CA GLN A 115 10.04 -5.45 -20.83
C GLN A 115 9.03 -4.47 -21.45
N THR A 116 8.95 -3.23 -20.94
CA THR A 116 8.10 -2.18 -21.52
C THR A 116 8.61 -1.66 -22.87
N GLY A 117 9.91 -1.81 -23.14
CA GLY A 117 10.57 -1.12 -24.26
C GLY A 117 10.74 0.39 -24.06
N LEU A 118 10.43 0.91 -22.87
CA LEU A 118 10.50 2.33 -22.49
C LEU A 118 11.62 2.63 -21.49
N ALA A 119 12.36 1.60 -21.03
CA ALA A 119 13.49 1.76 -20.13
C ALA A 119 14.81 1.64 -20.88
N PHE A 120 15.74 2.53 -20.53
CA PHE A 120 17.05 2.68 -21.18
C PHE A 120 18.09 2.77 -20.07
N ASP A 121 19.02 1.81 -20.05
CA ASP A 121 20.25 1.92 -19.29
C ASP A 121 21.26 2.70 -20.11
N ILE A 122 21.67 3.85 -19.58
CA ILE A 122 22.47 4.86 -20.28
C ILE A 122 23.77 5.11 -19.51
N SER A 123 24.87 5.19 -20.24
CA SER A 123 26.19 5.55 -19.71
C SER A 123 27.00 6.36 -20.71
N GLN A 124 28.25 6.67 -20.38
CA GLN A 124 29.14 7.40 -21.28
C GLN A 124 29.84 6.46 -22.28
N SER A 125 30.23 5.26 -21.84
CA SER A 125 31.01 4.33 -22.67
C SER A 125 30.58 2.86 -22.64
N GLY A 126 29.66 2.44 -21.77
CA GLY A 126 29.12 1.07 -21.78
C GLY A 126 28.57 0.59 -20.44
N ALA A 127 28.53 -0.73 -20.20
CA ALA A 127 28.07 -1.25 -18.91
C ALA A 127 29.13 -1.14 -17.79
N SER A 128 30.39 -0.80 -18.13
CA SER A 128 31.51 -0.79 -17.19
C SER A 128 31.62 0.50 -16.35
N ASP A 129 31.03 1.61 -16.80
CA ASP A 129 31.12 2.93 -16.15
C ASP A 129 29.85 3.32 -15.37
N VAL A 130 28.83 2.46 -15.34
CA VAL A 130 27.53 2.76 -14.73
C VAL A 130 27.59 2.96 -13.22
N TYR A 131 28.56 2.34 -12.54
CA TYR A 131 28.71 2.41 -11.08
C TYR A 131 29.50 3.64 -10.60
N ALA A 132 30.01 4.48 -11.50
CA ALA A 132 30.75 5.68 -11.15
C ALA A 132 29.91 6.94 -11.41
N GLU A 133 29.94 7.90 -10.48
CA GLU A 133 29.35 9.24 -10.68
C GLU A 133 30.12 9.99 -11.79
N SER A 134 29.64 9.87 -13.03
CA SER A 134 30.28 10.40 -14.22
C SER A 134 29.72 11.77 -14.61
N ALA A 135 30.35 12.42 -15.58
CA ALA A 135 29.78 13.62 -16.19
C ALA A 135 28.42 13.32 -16.84
N ALA A 136 28.26 12.12 -17.42
CA ALA A 136 27.01 11.68 -18.03
C ALA A 136 25.88 11.48 -17.00
N THR A 137 26.12 10.83 -15.85
CA THR A 137 25.08 10.63 -14.83
C THR A 137 24.58 11.97 -14.27
N ARG A 138 25.50 12.91 -13.99
CA ARG A 138 25.15 14.27 -13.54
C ARG A 138 24.40 15.07 -14.60
N TRP A 139 24.75 14.91 -15.87
CA TRP A 139 24.03 15.58 -16.96
C TRP A 139 22.63 15.02 -17.12
N LEU A 140 22.46 13.70 -17.11
CA LEU A 140 21.17 13.04 -17.23
C LEU A 140 20.23 13.46 -16.10
N ALA A 141 20.71 13.43 -14.85
CA ALA A 141 19.94 13.84 -13.68
C ALA A 141 19.41 15.29 -13.78
N LYS A 142 20.07 16.16 -14.55
CA LYS A 142 19.66 17.57 -14.75
C LYS A 142 18.86 17.83 -16.02
N ASN A 143 18.90 16.93 -17.00
CA ASN A 143 18.41 17.23 -18.36
C ASN A 143 17.47 16.19 -18.95
N ALA A 144 17.49 14.94 -18.49
CA ALA A 144 16.77 13.83 -19.13
C ALA A 144 15.26 14.09 -19.28
N TYR A 145 14.64 14.78 -18.30
CA TYR A 145 13.20 15.08 -18.31
C TYR A 145 12.78 15.96 -19.50
N LYS A 146 13.69 16.82 -19.99
CA LYS A 146 13.47 17.68 -21.15
C LYS A 146 13.23 16.86 -22.43
N TYR A 147 13.70 15.62 -22.43
CA TYR A 147 13.55 14.66 -23.54
C TYR A 147 12.57 13.54 -23.19
N GLY A 148 11.80 13.68 -22.11
CA GLY A 148 10.78 12.70 -21.73
C GLY A 148 11.28 11.54 -20.88
N PHE A 149 12.49 11.61 -20.32
CA PHE A 149 13.06 10.56 -19.47
C PHE A 149 13.15 11.00 -18.01
N ILE A 150 12.88 10.09 -17.07
CA ILE A 150 13.13 10.30 -15.64
C ILE A 150 14.21 9.34 -15.15
N LEU A 151 14.98 9.77 -14.14
CA LEU A 151 15.78 8.84 -13.34
C LEU A 151 14.82 7.97 -12.53
N ARG A 152 14.72 6.69 -12.88
CA ARG A 152 13.64 5.84 -12.38
C ARG A 152 13.85 5.40 -10.93
N TYR A 153 15.10 5.14 -10.57
CA TYR A 153 15.50 4.62 -9.26
C TYR A 153 16.51 5.56 -8.60
N PRO A 154 16.04 6.66 -8.00
CA PRO A 154 16.91 7.64 -7.34
C PRO A 154 17.47 7.14 -6.01
N GLN A 155 18.54 7.79 -5.54
CA GLN A 155 19.20 7.47 -4.28
C GLN A 155 18.24 7.59 -3.09
N ASN A 156 18.40 6.72 -2.08
CA ASN A 156 17.60 6.67 -0.84
C ASN A 156 16.10 6.38 -1.03
N LYS A 157 15.68 5.91 -2.21
CA LYS A 157 14.26 5.64 -2.54
C LYS A 157 13.95 4.16 -2.81
N GLU A 158 14.87 3.24 -2.48
CA GLU A 158 14.67 1.78 -2.62
C GLU A 158 13.43 1.28 -1.85
N HIS A 159 13.15 1.86 -0.68
CA HIS A 159 11.96 1.53 0.11
C HIS A 159 10.63 1.96 -0.55
N ILE A 160 10.70 2.78 -1.61
CA ILE A 160 9.56 3.27 -2.41
C ILE A 160 9.47 2.53 -3.74
N THR A 161 10.56 2.52 -4.52
CA THR A 161 10.61 1.95 -5.87
C THR A 161 10.73 0.43 -5.84
N GLY A 162 11.27 -0.11 -4.75
CA GLY A 162 11.65 -1.52 -4.62
C GLY A 162 13.03 -1.84 -5.18
N TYR A 163 13.69 -0.92 -5.89
CA TYR A 163 14.99 -1.17 -6.54
C TYR A 163 16.05 -0.25 -5.95
N MET A 164 17.28 -0.75 -5.90
CA MET A 164 18.43 0.04 -5.47
C MET A 164 18.64 1.28 -6.34
N TYR A 165 19.51 2.19 -5.91
CA TYR A 165 19.91 3.34 -6.71
C TYR A 165 20.56 2.87 -8.02
N GLU A 166 20.02 3.31 -9.15
CA GLU A 166 20.55 3.01 -10.49
C GLU A 166 20.69 4.32 -11.28
N PRO A 167 21.83 5.03 -11.18
CA PRO A 167 22.07 6.29 -11.88
C PRO A 167 22.02 6.19 -13.41
N TRP A 168 22.05 4.97 -13.94
CA TRP A 168 22.01 4.65 -15.37
C TRP A 168 20.61 4.33 -15.90
N HIS A 169 19.62 3.98 -15.06
CA HIS A 169 18.31 3.50 -15.53
C HIS A 169 17.32 4.67 -15.70
N TYR A 170 16.96 4.93 -16.95
CA TYR A 170 16.03 6.00 -17.33
C TYR A 170 14.75 5.47 -17.96
N ARG A 171 13.62 6.00 -17.49
CA ARG A 171 12.28 5.61 -17.94
C ARG A 171 11.66 6.70 -18.81
N TYR A 172 11.27 6.36 -20.04
CA TYR A 172 10.54 7.25 -20.94
C TYR A 172 9.07 7.35 -20.55
N LEU A 173 8.57 8.58 -20.41
CA LEU A 173 7.19 8.95 -20.11
C LEU A 173 6.62 10.00 -21.09
N GLY A 174 7.44 10.48 -22.03
CA GLY A 174 7.15 11.67 -22.83
C GLY A 174 7.42 12.98 -22.08
N VAL A 175 7.70 14.05 -22.82
CA VAL A 175 8.23 15.33 -22.28
C VAL A 175 7.33 15.92 -21.19
N LYS A 176 6.02 16.03 -21.45
CA LYS A 176 5.06 16.62 -20.51
C LYS A 176 5.07 15.90 -19.17
N THR A 177 4.92 14.58 -19.19
CA THR A 177 4.84 13.74 -17.99
C THR A 177 6.18 13.67 -17.26
N ALA A 178 7.29 13.47 -17.98
CA ALA A 178 8.61 13.42 -17.36
C ALA A 178 8.96 14.75 -16.68
N THR A 179 8.59 15.88 -17.28
CA THR A 179 8.76 17.21 -16.68
C THR A 179 7.95 17.33 -15.38
N ALA A 180 6.68 16.92 -15.38
CA ALA A 180 5.84 16.98 -14.19
C ALA A 180 6.38 16.09 -13.04
N VAL A 181 6.84 14.88 -13.36
CA VAL A 181 7.48 13.98 -12.38
C VAL A 181 8.76 14.61 -11.84
N TYR A 182 9.64 15.08 -12.72
CA TYR A 182 10.91 15.71 -12.33
C TYR A 182 10.72 16.93 -11.43
N THR A 183 9.86 17.88 -11.81
CA THR A 183 9.59 19.10 -11.04
C THR A 183 8.97 18.81 -9.68
N SER A 184 8.22 17.70 -9.55
CA SER A 184 7.63 17.32 -8.26
C SER A 184 8.64 16.77 -7.24
N GLY A 185 9.85 16.39 -7.67
CA GLY A 185 10.86 15.76 -6.82
C GLY A 185 10.49 14.34 -6.33
N LYS A 186 9.43 13.75 -6.90
CA LYS A 186 8.87 12.44 -6.53
C LYS A 186 9.41 11.31 -7.41
N THR A 187 9.41 10.08 -6.88
CA THR A 187 9.49 8.88 -7.73
C THR A 187 8.23 8.75 -8.59
N LEU A 188 8.25 7.86 -9.59
CA LEU A 188 7.05 7.56 -10.37
C LEU A 188 5.92 7.02 -9.48
N GLU A 189 6.24 6.17 -8.49
CA GLU A 189 5.27 5.68 -7.51
C GLU A 189 4.63 6.81 -6.69
N GLU A 190 5.43 7.72 -6.15
CA GLU A 190 4.94 8.87 -5.36
C GLU A 190 4.10 9.82 -6.23
N TYR A 191 4.51 10.04 -7.49
CA TYR A 191 3.80 10.89 -8.44
C TYR A 191 2.42 10.31 -8.80
N LEU A 192 2.33 9.01 -9.03
CA LEU A 192 1.10 8.28 -9.33
C LEU A 192 0.23 7.99 -8.09
N GLY A 193 0.62 8.47 -6.91
CA GLY A 193 -0.11 8.21 -5.66
C GLY A 193 -0.08 6.74 -5.22
N LEU A 194 0.87 5.97 -5.77
CA LEU A 194 1.10 4.56 -5.46
C LEU A 194 1.94 4.38 -4.20
N TYR A 195 2.65 5.40 -3.71
CA TYR A 195 3.41 5.33 -2.46
C TYR A 195 2.74 6.11 -1.30
N PRO A 196 2.68 5.56 -0.06
CA PRO A 196 3.09 4.20 0.31
C PRO A 196 2.30 3.15 -0.48
N VAL A 197 2.98 2.05 -0.90
CA VAL A 197 2.44 1.00 -1.82
C VAL A 197 0.97 0.72 -1.51
N LYS A 198 0.07 1.19 -2.38
CA LYS A 198 -1.35 0.84 -2.37
C LYS A 198 -1.55 -0.31 -3.37
N PRO A 199 -1.88 -1.54 -2.92
CA PRO A 199 -2.21 -2.62 -3.84
C PRO A 199 -3.46 -2.27 -4.66
N PRO A 200 -3.56 -2.71 -5.94
CA PRO A 200 -4.74 -2.46 -6.77
C PRO A 200 -5.86 -3.42 -6.39
N VAL A 201 -7.04 -2.98 -5.92
CA VAL A 201 -8.15 -3.95 -5.74
C VAL A 201 -9.56 -3.37 -5.87
N PRO A 202 -10.34 -3.86 -6.84
CA PRO A 202 -11.71 -4.32 -6.56
C PRO A 202 -12.07 -5.60 -7.36
N PRO A 203 -13.15 -6.37 -7.07
CA PRO A 203 -13.87 -6.69 -5.83
C PRO A 203 -13.30 -7.97 -5.15
N GLY A 204 -13.38 -8.11 -3.82
CA GLY A 204 -12.51 -9.03 -3.05
C GLY A 204 -11.28 -8.29 -2.51
N ILE A 205 -11.53 -7.06 -2.04
CA ILE A 205 -10.58 -5.95 -1.82
C ILE A 205 -9.35 -6.32 -1.01
N TYR A 206 -9.46 -7.36 -0.20
CA TYR A 206 -8.33 -7.92 0.49
C TYR A 206 -8.41 -9.44 0.41
N THR A 207 -7.25 -10.08 0.29
CA THR A 207 -7.15 -11.54 0.11
C THR A 207 -7.81 -12.33 1.24
N ASP A 208 -7.96 -11.73 2.42
CA ASP A 208 -8.54 -12.29 3.64
C ASP A 208 -9.90 -11.68 4.03
N THR A 209 -10.51 -10.89 3.13
CA THR A 209 -11.84 -10.30 3.34
C THR A 209 -12.72 -10.60 2.13
N PRO A 210 -13.23 -11.85 2.00
CA PRO A 210 -14.12 -12.22 0.90
C PRO A 210 -15.44 -11.44 0.94
N GLN A 211 -16.18 -11.40 -0.18
CA GLN A 211 -17.49 -10.70 -0.26
C GLN A 211 -18.51 -11.18 0.78
N THR A 212 -18.38 -12.43 1.24
CA THR A 212 -19.21 -13.04 2.29
C THR A 212 -18.81 -12.62 3.69
N HIS A 213 -17.68 -11.94 3.89
CA HIS A 213 -17.26 -11.43 5.18
C HIS A 213 -18.25 -10.35 5.64
N TRP A 214 -18.72 -10.43 6.89
CA TRP A 214 -19.78 -9.56 7.42
C TRP A 214 -19.45 -8.05 7.33
N ALA A 215 -18.18 -7.69 7.47
CA ALA A 215 -17.69 -6.30 7.35
C ALA A 215 -17.26 -5.90 5.93
N TYR A 216 -17.45 -6.76 4.91
CA TYR A 216 -16.89 -6.54 3.57
C TYR A 216 -17.28 -5.18 3.00
N LYS A 217 -18.58 -4.86 3.01
CA LYS A 217 -19.10 -3.60 2.45
C LYS A 217 -18.54 -2.37 3.17
N ASP A 218 -18.44 -2.44 4.49
CA ASP A 218 -17.92 -1.35 5.33
C ASP A 218 -16.42 -1.12 5.07
N ILE A 219 -15.65 -2.19 4.96
CA ILE A 219 -14.22 -2.18 4.64
C ILE A 219 -14.00 -1.62 3.23
N VAL A 220 -14.81 -2.04 2.26
CA VAL A 220 -14.78 -1.52 0.89
C VAL A 220 -15.00 -0.01 0.87
N TYR A 221 -16.08 0.44 1.51
CA TYR A 221 -16.44 1.85 1.58
C TYR A 221 -15.29 2.71 2.13
N LEU A 222 -14.73 2.35 3.29
CA LEU A 222 -13.63 3.12 3.88
C LEU A 222 -12.32 3.06 3.06
N SER A 223 -12.11 1.96 2.33
CA SER A 223 -10.96 1.82 1.43
C SER A 223 -11.10 2.79 0.25
N ASP A 224 -12.30 2.89 -0.35
CA ASP A 224 -12.62 3.82 -1.43
C ASP A 224 -12.49 5.28 -0.98
N GLN A 225 -12.89 5.58 0.26
CA GLN A 225 -12.70 6.89 0.89
C GLN A 225 -11.24 7.17 1.29
N LYS A 226 -10.30 6.24 1.05
CA LYS A 226 -8.87 6.34 1.39
C LYS A 226 -8.58 6.49 2.89
N ILE A 227 -9.53 6.06 3.73
CA ILE A 227 -9.43 6.11 5.19
C ILE A 227 -8.61 4.94 5.70
N ILE A 228 -8.88 3.75 5.17
CA ILE A 228 -8.17 2.51 5.51
C ILE A 228 -7.36 1.99 4.33
N THR A 229 -6.34 1.21 4.64
CA THR A 229 -5.53 0.48 3.66
C THR A 229 -5.18 -0.91 4.22
N GLY A 230 -4.97 -1.87 3.32
CA GLY A 230 -4.41 -3.17 3.64
C GLY A 230 -2.90 -3.15 3.81
N PHE A 231 -2.35 -4.34 3.97
CA PHE A 231 -0.93 -4.60 4.11
C PHE A 231 -0.29 -4.87 2.76
N LYS A 232 1.06 -4.89 2.73
CA LYS A 232 1.85 -5.09 1.50
C LYS A 232 1.58 -6.45 0.83
N ASP A 233 1.12 -7.43 1.60
CA ASP A 233 0.76 -8.78 1.14
C ASP A 233 -0.66 -8.87 0.54
N GLY A 234 -1.39 -7.75 0.47
CA GLY A 234 -2.75 -7.69 -0.04
C GLY A 234 -3.83 -8.07 0.97
N SER A 235 -3.46 -8.35 2.23
CA SER A 235 -4.41 -8.65 3.31
C SER A 235 -4.97 -7.38 3.97
N PHE A 236 -6.14 -7.47 4.58
CA PHE A 236 -6.70 -6.45 5.47
C PHE A 236 -6.37 -6.72 6.94
N GLN A 237 -6.22 -8.00 7.28
CA GLN A 237 -6.16 -8.55 8.62
C GLN A 237 -7.39 -8.17 9.47
N PRO A 238 -8.61 -8.59 9.08
CA PRO A 238 -9.86 -8.17 9.73
C PRO A 238 -9.92 -8.49 11.23
N ASN A 239 -9.19 -9.54 11.65
CA ASN A 239 -9.12 -10.00 13.04
C ASN A 239 -7.95 -9.40 13.84
N LYS A 240 -7.02 -8.69 13.20
CA LYS A 240 -5.94 -8.00 13.92
C LYS A 240 -6.55 -6.94 14.83
N LYS A 241 -6.03 -6.83 16.05
CA LYS A 241 -6.43 -5.78 17.01
C LYS A 241 -5.96 -4.41 16.50
N THR A 242 -6.88 -3.45 16.54
CA THR A 242 -6.62 -2.07 16.12
C THR A 242 -5.93 -1.33 17.26
N THR A 243 -4.80 -0.68 16.98
CA THR A 243 -4.14 0.16 17.97
C THR A 243 -4.81 1.52 18.10
N ARG A 244 -4.59 2.20 19.22
CA ARG A 244 -5.04 3.59 19.42
C ARG A 244 -4.48 4.54 18.36
N THR A 245 -3.25 4.30 17.89
CA THR A 245 -2.66 5.05 16.76
C THR A 245 -3.41 4.80 15.46
N GLU A 246 -3.71 3.54 15.12
CA GLU A 246 -4.47 3.21 13.91
C GLU A 246 -5.85 3.87 13.94
N ALA A 247 -6.53 3.81 15.09
CA ALA A 247 -7.84 4.44 15.28
C ALA A 247 -7.80 5.98 15.12
N ALA A 248 -6.78 6.65 15.67
CA ALA A 248 -6.60 8.10 15.51
C ALA A 248 -6.40 8.50 14.03
N ILE A 249 -5.58 7.74 13.29
CA ILE A 249 -5.36 7.96 11.86
C ILE A 249 -6.68 7.80 11.08
N MET A 250 -7.45 6.75 11.37
CA MET A 250 -8.72 6.48 10.69
C MET A 250 -9.72 7.60 10.92
N LEU A 251 -9.85 8.10 12.15
CA LEU A 251 -10.78 9.19 12.47
C LEU A 251 -10.38 10.53 11.85
N VAL A 252 -9.10 10.91 11.94
CA VAL A 252 -8.59 12.15 11.31
C VAL A 252 -8.85 12.14 9.80
N LYS A 253 -8.64 10.99 9.14
CA LYS A 253 -8.93 10.84 7.71
C LYS A 253 -10.42 10.87 7.41
N ALA A 254 -11.24 10.19 8.21
CA ALA A 254 -12.68 10.13 8.02
C ALA A 254 -13.33 11.52 8.10
N LEU A 255 -12.94 12.30 9.11
CA LEU A 255 -13.38 13.67 9.32
C LEU A 255 -12.67 14.69 8.40
N LYS A 256 -11.74 14.23 7.54
CA LYS A 256 -10.94 15.05 6.62
C LYS A 256 -10.25 16.24 7.32
N LEU A 257 -9.80 16.03 8.55
CA LEU A 257 -9.15 17.08 9.34
C LEU A 257 -7.77 17.40 8.73
N PRO A 258 -7.41 18.69 8.61
CA PRO A 258 -6.07 19.08 8.18
C PRO A 258 -5.06 18.59 9.21
N LEU A 259 -3.98 17.95 8.74
CA LEU A 259 -2.93 17.49 9.65
C LEU A 259 -2.19 18.68 10.23
N GLU A 260 -2.15 18.72 11.54
CA GLU A 260 -1.41 19.70 12.30
C GLU A 260 -0.23 19.07 13.03
N THR A 261 0.76 19.91 13.36
CA THR A 261 1.92 19.54 14.17
C THR A 261 2.00 20.44 15.38
N GLY A 262 2.54 19.91 16.48
CA GLY A 262 2.71 20.63 17.73
C GLY A 262 3.22 19.73 18.84
N SER A 263 3.29 20.28 20.04
CA SER A 263 3.66 19.54 21.24
C SER A 263 2.46 18.76 21.79
N LEU A 264 2.67 17.49 22.09
CA LEU A 264 1.70 16.64 22.78
C LEU A 264 2.06 16.61 24.26
N SER A 265 1.04 16.60 25.13
CA SER A 265 1.22 16.37 26.58
C SER A 265 1.43 14.90 26.93
N TYR A 266 1.64 14.03 25.95
CA TYR A 266 1.79 12.59 26.12
C TYR A 266 3.28 12.20 26.07
N PRO A 267 3.92 11.87 27.21
CA PRO A 267 5.35 11.55 27.24
C PRO A 267 5.72 10.30 26.45
N ASP A 268 4.76 9.40 26.23
CA ASP A 268 4.94 8.14 25.49
C ASP A 268 4.76 8.28 23.97
N VAL A 269 4.61 9.50 23.46
CA VAL A 269 4.64 9.81 22.03
C VAL A 269 5.86 10.66 21.73
N SER A 270 6.93 10.01 21.26
CA SER A 270 8.17 10.68 20.84
C SER A 270 7.92 11.76 19.77
N ASP A 271 8.75 12.79 19.75
CA ASP A 271 8.71 13.86 18.75
C ASP A 271 8.87 13.35 17.32
N ASP A 272 9.62 12.26 17.14
CA ASP A 272 9.86 11.60 15.85
C ASP A 272 8.86 10.46 15.55
N HIS A 273 7.83 10.27 16.39
CA HIS A 273 6.86 9.22 16.19
C HIS A 273 6.11 9.44 14.86
N TRP A 274 6.15 8.46 13.97
CA TRP A 274 5.61 8.54 12.60
C TRP A 274 4.14 8.99 12.51
N ALA A 275 3.33 8.68 13.54
CA ALA A 275 1.92 9.06 13.61
C ALA A 275 1.64 10.32 14.44
N LYS A 276 2.67 11.03 14.93
CA LYS A 276 2.53 12.20 15.79
C LYS A 276 1.56 13.26 15.22
N PRO A 277 1.61 13.63 13.92
CA PRO A 277 0.65 14.60 13.38
C PRO A 277 -0.80 14.15 13.51
N TYR A 278 -1.08 12.86 13.33
CA TYR A 278 -2.44 12.30 13.47
C TYR A 278 -2.88 12.28 14.93
N ILE A 279 -2.01 11.85 15.85
CA ILE A 279 -2.30 11.82 17.29
C ILE A 279 -2.54 13.24 17.80
N TYR A 280 -1.71 14.19 17.39
CA TYR A 280 -1.86 15.61 17.71
C TYR A 280 -3.19 16.16 17.20
N THR A 281 -3.48 15.98 15.92
CA THR A 281 -4.72 16.45 15.29
C THR A 281 -5.95 15.86 15.97
N ALA A 282 -5.96 14.54 16.22
CA ALA A 282 -7.07 13.87 16.88
C ALA A 282 -7.27 14.33 18.33
N THR A 283 -6.19 14.61 19.06
CA THR A 283 -6.25 15.10 20.44
C THR A 283 -6.73 16.54 20.50
N LYS A 284 -6.21 17.41 19.63
CA LYS A 284 -6.62 18.81 19.52
C LYS A 284 -8.10 18.94 19.14
N ALA A 285 -8.59 18.05 18.28
CA ALA A 285 -10.00 17.96 17.91
C ALA A 285 -10.89 17.33 19.01
N GLY A 286 -10.34 16.97 20.18
CA GLY A 286 -11.10 16.40 21.30
C GLY A 286 -11.54 14.95 21.09
N LEU A 287 -11.04 14.26 20.07
CA LEU A 287 -11.44 12.89 19.75
C LEU A 287 -10.83 11.90 20.74
N PHE A 288 -9.54 12.07 21.03
CA PHE A 288 -8.79 11.20 21.93
C PHE A 288 -8.38 11.93 23.21
N VAL A 289 -8.47 11.19 24.31
CA VAL A 289 -7.89 11.54 25.61
C VAL A 289 -6.86 10.49 26.00
N GLY A 290 -5.89 10.89 26.82
CA GLY A 290 -4.92 9.97 27.43
C GLY A 290 -5.57 8.98 28.40
N ASN A 291 -4.80 8.05 28.91
CA ASN A 291 -5.25 6.98 29.82
C ASN A 291 -5.49 7.42 31.28
N GLY A 292 -5.64 8.72 31.56
CA GLY A 292 -5.71 9.29 32.91
C GLY A 292 -4.36 9.45 33.63
N ASN A 293 -3.31 8.75 33.20
CA ASN A 293 -1.95 8.86 33.74
C ASN A 293 -1.03 9.73 32.86
N GLY A 294 -1.61 10.57 32.00
CA GLY A 294 -0.88 11.44 31.08
C GLY A 294 -0.30 10.76 29.83
N ASN A 295 -0.60 9.48 29.55
CA ASN A 295 -0.06 8.76 28.39
C ASN A 295 -1.11 8.51 27.31
N PHE A 296 -0.70 8.52 26.04
CA PHE A 296 -1.57 8.19 24.91
C PHE A 296 -1.70 6.69 24.67
N ARG A 297 -0.64 5.91 24.92
CA ARG A 297 -0.49 4.47 24.65
C ARG A 297 -0.63 4.10 23.16
N PRO A 298 0.27 4.60 22.29
CA PRO A 298 0.11 4.51 20.83
C PRO A 298 0.02 3.07 20.29
N ALA A 299 0.73 2.13 20.88
CA ALA A 299 0.75 0.72 20.47
C ALA A 299 -0.34 -0.14 21.15
N ALA A 300 -1.03 0.39 22.16
CA ALA A 300 -2.07 -0.37 22.85
C ALA A 300 -3.29 -0.56 21.94
N GLY A 301 -3.95 -1.72 22.06
CA GLY A 301 -5.22 -1.97 21.40
C GLY A 301 -6.31 -1.05 21.95
N ILE A 302 -7.23 -0.61 21.09
CA ILE A 302 -8.40 0.16 21.49
C ILE A 302 -9.55 -0.78 21.89
N THR A 303 -10.20 -0.51 23.01
CA THR A 303 -11.36 -1.28 23.50
C THR A 303 -12.65 -0.85 22.80
N ARG A 304 -13.68 -1.71 22.81
CA ARG A 304 -14.99 -1.37 22.23
C ARG A 304 -15.65 -0.15 22.87
N ALA A 305 -15.49 0.04 24.19
CA ALA A 305 -15.94 1.24 24.89
C ALA A 305 -15.21 2.50 24.41
N GLU A 306 -13.89 2.44 24.24
CA GLU A 306 -13.14 3.56 23.67
C GLU A 306 -13.56 3.88 22.24
N VAL A 307 -13.86 2.86 21.41
CA VAL A 307 -14.40 3.09 20.06
C VAL A 307 -15.73 3.83 20.10
N ALA A 308 -16.64 3.46 21.01
CA ALA A 308 -17.90 4.17 21.19
C ALA A 308 -17.68 5.64 21.57
N ALA A 309 -16.79 5.88 22.53
CA ALA A 309 -16.47 7.24 22.99
C ALA A 309 -15.89 8.13 21.88
N VAL A 310 -14.93 7.62 21.09
CA VAL A 310 -14.32 8.42 20.02
C VAL A 310 -15.28 8.68 18.87
N LEU A 311 -16.17 7.74 18.53
CA LEU A 311 -17.19 7.94 17.49
C LEU A 311 -18.27 8.92 17.95
N SER A 312 -18.72 8.80 19.21
CA SER A 312 -19.69 9.73 19.78
C SER A 312 -19.18 11.17 19.75
N ARG A 313 -17.91 11.40 20.09
CA ARG A 313 -17.28 12.73 20.03
C ARG A 313 -17.07 13.20 18.60
N ALA A 314 -16.59 12.32 17.72
CA ALA A 314 -16.29 12.65 16.34
C ALA A 314 -17.49 13.17 15.55
N TYR A 315 -18.66 12.58 15.78
CA TYR A 315 -19.87 12.86 14.99
C TYR A 315 -21.00 13.50 15.80
N GLY A 316 -20.74 13.89 17.06
CA GLY A 316 -21.73 14.55 17.90
C GLY A 316 -23.03 13.74 18.05
N LEU A 317 -22.91 12.43 18.27
CA LEU A 317 -24.06 11.52 18.29
C LEU A 317 -25.05 11.92 19.38
N GLN A 318 -26.34 11.92 19.02
CA GLN A 318 -27.43 12.31 19.92
C GLN A 318 -27.91 11.12 20.75
N HIS A 319 -28.47 11.42 21.93
CA HIS A 319 -29.00 10.46 22.89
C HIS A 319 -30.53 10.58 23.00
N THR A 320 -31.24 9.46 23.18
CA THR A 320 -32.71 9.39 23.26
C THR A 320 -33.23 8.67 24.51
N ASP A 321 -32.67 8.89 25.70
CA ASP A 321 -33.11 8.37 27.02
C ASP A 321 -33.42 6.85 27.09
N GLN A 322 -33.07 6.03 26.08
CA GLN A 322 -33.42 4.61 26.04
C GLN A 322 -32.37 3.80 26.82
N PRO A 323 -32.77 3.00 27.82
CA PRO A 323 -31.81 2.18 28.56
C PRO A 323 -31.10 1.19 27.63
N LEU A 324 -29.81 0.96 27.89
CA LEU A 324 -29.05 -0.03 27.13
C LEU A 324 -29.60 -1.45 27.36
N PRO A 325 -29.76 -2.27 26.31
CA PRO A 325 -30.20 -3.66 26.46
C PRO A 325 -29.07 -4.61 26.88
N PHE A 326 -27.89 -4.08 27.22
CA PHE A 326 -26.68 -4.87 27.44
C PHE A 326 -26.46 -5.19 28.91
N GLY A 327 -26.49 -6.48 29.26
CA GLY A 327 -26.36 -6.94 30.65
C GLY A 327 -24.97 -6.71 31.28
N ASP A 328 -23.95 -6.45 30.46
CA ASP A 328 -22.56 -6.26 30.87
C ASP A 328 -22.10 -4.79 30.89
N VAL A 329 -23.02 -3.84 30.69
CA VAL A 329 -22.73 -2.40 30.75
C VAL A 329 -23.55 -1.75 31.87
N SER A 330 -22.91 -1.51 33.01
CA SER A 330 -23.53 -0.80 34.15
C SER A 330 -23.78 0.67 33.81
N GLU A 331 -24.89 1.25 34.30
CA GLU A 331 -25.19 2.70 34.22
C GLU A 331 -24.06 3.60 34.75
N ASN A 332 -23.28 3.11 35.72
CA ASN A 332 -22.13 3.83 36.27
C ASN A 332 -20.82 3.60 35.48
N TYR A 333 -20.87 2.86 34.37
CA TYR A 333 -19.71 2.63 33.53
C TYR A 333 -19.31 3.92 32.81
N TRP A 334 -18.01 4.25 32.80
CA TRP A 334 -17.51 5.53 32.29
C TRP A 334 -17.91 5.85 30.84
N ALA A 335 -18.14 4.82 30.02
CA ALA A 335 -18.56 4.95 28.62
C ALA A 335 -20.04 4.63 28.41
N TYR A 336 -20.87 4.55 29.47
CA TYR A 336 -22.27 4.14 29.36
C TYR A 336 -23.02 5.00 28.33
N GLU A 337 -22.98 6.33 28.48
CA GLU A 337 -23.64 7.25 27.55
C GLU A 337 -23.09 7.16 26.13
N ASP A 338 -21.77 6.98 25.96
CA ASP A 338 -21.17 6.85 24.63
C ASP A 338 -21.60 5.55 23.94
N ILE A 339 -21.70 4.45 24.69
CA ILE A 339 -22.20 3.14 24.23
C ILE A 339 -23.69 3.26 23.86
N GLN A 340 -24.46 3.99 24.66
CA GLN A 340 -25.87 4.28 24.43
C GLN A 340 -26.07 5.05 23.14
N LYS A 341 -25.31 6.13 22.92
CA LYS A 341 -25.36 6.91 21.67
C LYS A 341 -25.05 6.05 20.45
N VAL A 342 -24.00 5.23 20.47
CA VAL A 342 -23.71 4.35 19.31
C VAL A 342 -24.75 3.24 19.11
N TYR A 343 -25.42 2.80 20.18
CA TYR A 343 -26.52 1.84 20.09
C TYR A 343 -27.79 2.46 19.48
N GLU A 344 -28.23 3.60 20.00
CA GLU A 344 -29.44 4.31 19.56
C GLU A 344 -29.33 4.79 18.11
N ASN A 345 -28.14 5.24 17.72
CA ASN A 345 -27.84 5.59 16.34
C ASN A 345 -27.59 4.35 15.46
N LYS A 346 -27.88 3.12 15.91
CA LYS A 346 -27.76 1.87 15.13
C LYS A 346 -26.36 1.61 14.56
N LEU A 347 -25.32 2.14 15.20
CA LEU A 347 -23.93 1.96 14.80
C LEU A 347 -23.38 0.65 15.38
N ALA A 348 -23.84 0.25 16.57
CA ALA A 348 -23.50 -1.01 17.21
C ALA A 348 -24.76 -1.76 17.70
N SER A 349 -24.78 -3.08 17.50
CA SER A 349 -25.95 -3.93 17.83
C SER A 349 -25.74 -4.82 19.08
N GLY A 350 -24.53 -4.86 19.62
CA GLY A 350 -24.13 -5.86 20.63
C GLY A 350 -23.94 -7.26 20.04
N TYR A 351 -23.80 -8.26 20.91
CA TYR A 351 -23.71 -9.68 20.58
C TYR A 351 -25.04 -10.40 20.83
N GLU A 352 -25.23 -11.58 20.23
CA GLU A 352 -26.46 -12.38 20.36
C GLU A 352 -26.76 -12.80 21.82
N ASP A 353 -25.74 -12.84 22.67
CA ASP A 353 -25.86 -13.14 24.10
C ASP A 353 -26.34 -11.95 24.95
N GLY A 354 -26.70 -10.83 24.33
CA GLY A 354 -27.14 -9.63 25.02
C GLY A 354 -26.01 -8.82 25.67
N THR A 355 -24.76 -9.03 25.27
CA THR A 355 -23.60 -8.27 25.77
C THR A 355 -23.09 -7.24 24.76
N PHE A 356 -22.43 -6.19 25.26
CA PHE A 356 -21.67 -5.25 24.46
C PHE A 356 -20.17 -5.57 24.43
N GLN A 357 -19.64 -6.21 25.45
CA GLN A 357 -18.22 -6.49 25.71
C GLN A 357 -17.33 -5.23 25.69
N PRO A 358 -17.56 -4.25 26.58
CA PRO A 358 -16.93 -2.93 26.51
C PRO A 358 -15.40 -2.96 26.64
N THR A 359 -14.84 -3.94 27.36
CA THR A 359 -13.40 -4.05 27.62
C THR A 359 -12.65 -4.86 26.55
N THR A 360 -13.37 -5.54 25.65
CA THR A 360 -12.76 -6.34 24.58
C THR A 360 -12.08 -5.43 23.56
N LEU A 361 -10.88 -5.82 23.12
CA LEU A 361 -10.14 -5.10 22.07
C LEU A 361 -10.84 -5.22 20.71
N ALA A 362 -11.12 -4.07 20.10
CA ALA A 362 -11.70 -3.98 18.77
C ALA A 362 -10.71 -4.50 17.71
N THR A 363 -11.24 -5.26 16.76
CA THR A 363 -10.46 -5.66 15.58
C THR A 363 -10.55 -4.59 14.49
N ARG A 364 -9.71 -4.70 13.47
CA ARG A 364 -9.74 -3.82 12.28
C ARG A 364 -11.11 -3.84 11.60
N ALA A 365 -11.72 -5.01 11.47
CA ALA A 365 -13.07 -5.13 10.91
C ALA A 365 -14.14 -4.46 11.77
N HIS A 366 -14.10 -4.64 13.10
CA HIS A 366 -15.06 -3.98 14.00
C HIS A 366 -14.96 -2.46 13.93
N PHE A 367 -13.75 -1.91 14.02
CA PHE A 367 -13.57 -0.46 13.94
C PHE A 367 -14.00 0.08 12.57
N ALA A 368 -13.64 -0.61 11.48
CA ALA A 368 -14.05 -0.23 10.14
C ALA A 368 -15.57 -0.23 9.98
N ALA A 369 -16.27 -1.26 10.47
CA ALA A 369 -17.71 -1.33 10.42
C ALA A 369 -18.38 -0.17 11.16
N PHE A 370 -17.95 0.12 12.40
CA PHE A 370 -18.53 1.21 13.16
C PHE A 370 -18.29 2.57 12.50
N LEU A 371 -17.05 2.85 12.06
CA LEU A 371 -16.72 4.11 11.41
C LEU A 371 -17.47 4.28 10.08
N ALA A 372 -17.51 3.25 9.23
CA ALA A 372 -18.19 3.29 7.94
C ALA A 372 -19.68 3.59 8.09
N ARG A 373 -20.35 2.96 9.05
CA ARG A 373 -21.78 3.16 9.31
C ARG A 373 -22.05 4.55 9.86
N THR A 374 -21.16 5.06 10.70
CA THR A 374 -21.29 6.42 11.24
C THR A 374 -21.23 7.46 10.12
N MET A 375 -20.27 7.32 9.20
CA MET A 375 -20.14 8.21 8.04
C MET A 375 -21.30 8.15 7.04
N GLN A 376 -22.09 7.06 7.05
CA GLN A 376 -23.19 6.85 6.10
C GLN A 376 -24.54 7.33 6.64
N GLN A 377 -24.59 7.83 7.88
CA GLN A 377 -25.80 8.40 8.47
C GLN A 377 -25.93 9.91 8.30
N GLU A 378 -24.92 10.57 7.74
CA GLU A 378 -24.92 12.02 7.41
C GLU A 378 -25.62 12.35 6.09
#